data_AF-A0A2R6GI54-F1
#
_entry.id   AF-A0A2R6GI54-F1
#
_cell.length_a   1.000
_cell.length_b   1.000
_cell.length_c   1.000
_cell.angle_alpha   90.00
_cell.angle_beta   90.00
_cell.angle_gamma   90.00
#
_symmetry.space_group_name_H-M   'P 1'
#
loop_
_entity.id
_entity.type
_entity.pdbx_description
1 polymer ?
#
loop_
_entity_poly.entity_id
_entity_poly.type
_entity_poly.pdbx_seq_one_letter_code
_entity_poly.pdbx_strand_id
1 'polypeptide(L)' 'MSDIEIDPEELGGGDGARMKTKLPGIEVTTQLDDADPEELERLHRAQLTFALERAENAKEASRM' A
#
# COMPACT_ATOMS: atom_id res chain seq x y z
N MET A 1 7.40 -16.28 6.42
CA MET A 1 7.50 -14.94 5.82
C MET A 1 6.21 -14.76 5.04
N SER A 2 5.42 -13.74 5.36
CA SER A 2 4.13 -13.53 4.72
C SER A 2 4.38 -12.91 3.34
N ASP A 3 4.01 -13.62 2.28
CA ASP A 3 4.04 -13.13 0.90
C ASP A 3 3.12 -11.91 0.78
N ILE A 4 3.74 -10.72 0.68
CA ILE A 4 3.03 -9.49 0.36
C ILE A 4 2.93 -9.46 -1.16
N GLU A 5 1.78 -9.87 -1.69
CA GLU A 5 1.48 -9.79 -3.11
C GLU A 5 1.13 -8.33 -3.44
N ILE A 6 2.03 -7.65 -4.15
CA ILE A 6 1.81 -6.30 -4.69
C ILE A 6 1.39 -6.48 -6.15
N ASP A 7 0.11 -6.28 -6.44
CA ASP A 7 -0.41 -6.34 -7.80
C ASP A 7 -0.38 -4.93 -8.43
N PRO A 8 0.40 -4.70 -9.51
CA PRO A 8 0.26 -3.49 -10.32
C PRO A 8 -0.98 -3.62 -11.21
N GLU A 9 -2.02 -2.83 -10.96
CA GLU A 9 -3.17 -2.71 -11.88
C GLU A 9 -2.77 -1.80 -13.06
N GLU A 10 -2.38 -2.38 -14.20
CA GLU A 10 -2.33 -1.67 -15.49
C GLU A 10 -3.76 -1.50 -16.02
N LEU A 11 -4.41 -0.38 -15.70
CA LEU A 11 -5.64 0.02 -16.39
C LEU A 11 -5.25 0.87 -17.60
N GLY A 12 -5.40 0.25 -18.78
CA GLY A 12 -5.11 0.88 -20.06
C GLY A 12 -5.83 2.21 -20.25
N GLY A 13 -5.07 3.20 -20.73
CA GLY A 13 -5.58 4.41 -21.36
C GLY A 13 -5.76 5.61 -20.44
N GLY A 14 -4.65 6.22 -19.99
CA GLY A 14 -4.61 7.65 -19.65
C GLY A 14 -4.70 8.04 -18.18
N ASP A 15 -4.80 7.10 -17.24
CA ASP A 15 -4.90 7.36 -15.80
C ASP A 15 -3.65 6.79 -15.09
N GLY A 16 -3.09 7.54 -14.13
CA GLY A 16 -1.76 7.32 -13.54
C GLY A 16 -1.47 5.93 -12.97
N ALA A 17 -0.18 5.68 -12.70
CA ALA A 17 0.29 4.41 -12.17
C ALA A 17 -0.29 4.15 -10.75
N ARG A 18 -0.84 2.95 -10.53
CA ARG A 18 -1.50 2.55 -9.29
C ARG A 18 -0.93 1.25 -8.74
N MET A 19 -0.68 1.23 -7.43
CA MET A 19 -0.29 0.04 -6.67
C MET A 19 -1.28 -0.23 -5.55
N LYS A 20 -1.60 -1.51 -5.35
CA LYS A 20 -2.54 -1.95 -4.33
C LYS A 20 -1.96 -3.13 -3.56
N THR A 21 -2.03 -3.04 -2.23
CA THR A 21 -1.70 -4.14 -1.32
C THR A 21 -2.87 -4.41 -0.39
N LYS A 22 -3.24 -5.67 -0.25
CA LYS A 22 -4.27 -6.13 0.69
C LYS A 22 -3.67 -7.09 1.70
N LEU A 23 -3.87 -6.79 2.98
CA LEU A 23 -3.52 -7.63 4.12
C LEU A 23 -4.75 -7.83 5.01
N PRO A 24 -4.80 -8.86 5.87
CA PRO A 24 -5.93 -9.06 6.77
C PRO A 24 -6.22 -7.83 7.64
N GLY A 25 -7.33 -7.14 7.36
CA GLY A 25 -7.76 -5.92 8.07
C GLY A 25 -7.11 -4.62 7.59
N ILE A 26 -6.30 -4.64 6.53
CA ILE A 26 -5.60 -3.46 5.98
C ILE A 26 -5.65 -3.49 4.46
N GLU A 27 -6.15 -2.42 3.84
CA GLU A 27 -6.09 -2.22 2.38
C GLU A 27 -5.38 -0.88 2.11
N VAL A 28 -4.30 -0.92 1.33
CA VAL A 28 -3.52 0.26 0.94
C VAL A 28 -3.54 0.37 -0.56
N THR A 29 -3.99 1.52 -1.06
CA THR A 29 -3.98 1.85 -2.49
C THR A 29 -3.23 3.16 -2.68
N THR A 30 -2.24 3.16 -3.56
CA THR A 30 -1.44 4.32 -3.91
C THR A 30 -1.61 4.58 -5.40
N GLN A 31 -1.94 5.81 -5.76
CA GLN A 31 -2.01 6.25 -7.15
C GLN A 31 -1.14 7.50 -7.29
N LEU A 32 -0.34 7.54 -8.34
CA LEU A 32 0.46 8.70 -8.69
C LEU A 32 0.46 8.88 -10.21
N ASP A 33 0.04 10.06 -10.65
CA ASP A 33 -0.01 10.42 -12.06
C ASP A 33 1.40 10.75 -12.57
N ASP A 34 1.74 10.29 -13.77
CA ASP A 34 3.07 10.45 -14.40
C ASP A 34 4.27 9.99 -13.55
N ALA A 35 4.06 9.05 -12.64
CA ALA A 35 5.10 8.54 -11.75
C ALA A 35 5.98 7.47 -12.38
N ASP A 36 7.27 7.56 -12.09
CA ASP A 36 8.18 6.44 -12.31
C ASP A 36 7.77 5.26 -11.41
N PRO A 37 7.80 4.01 -11.91
CA PRO A 37 7.41 2.83 -11.13
C PRO A 37 8.17 2.70 -9.80
N GLU A 38 9.45 3.09 -9.77
CA GLU A 38 10.27 3.09 -8.55
C GLU A 38 9.79 4.10 -7.50
N GLU A 39 9.33 5.27 -7.94
CA GLU A 39 8.79 6.28 -7.05
C GLU A 39 7.44 5.83 -6.46
N LEU A 40 6.58 5.27 -7.31
CA LEU A 40 5.31 4.70 -6.89
C LEU A 40 5.53 3.57 -5.87
N GLU A 41 6.47 2.66 -6.13
CA GLU A 41 6.79 1.58 -5.20
C GLU A 41 7.32 2.12 -3.86
N ARG A 42 8.25 3.08 -3.91
CA ARG A 42 8.81 3.69 -2.70
C ARG A 42 7.72 4.35 -1.85
N LEU A 43 6.81 5.09 -2.49
CA LEU A 43 5.68 5.74 -1.81
C LEU A 43 4.71 4.70 -1.26
N HIS A 44 4.36 3.69 -2.06
CA HIS A 44 3.45 2.61 -1.66
C HIS A 44 3.99 1.85 -0.44
N ARG A 45 5.29 1.53 -0.43
CA ARG A 45 5.96 0.87 0.70
C ARG A 45 5.91 1.73 1.96
N ALA A 46 6.15 3.03 1.85
CA ALA A 46 6.05 3.94 2.99
C ALA A 46 4.63 4.01 3.57
N GLN A 47 3.61 4.07 2.69
CA GLN A 47 2.20 4.05 3.09
C GLN A 47 1.81 2.72 3.74
N LEU A 48 2.32 1.60 3.23
CA LEU A 48 2.11 0.28 3.81
C LEU A 48 2.72 0.15 5.21
N THR A 49 3.96 0.59 5.40
CA THR A 49 4.61 0.60 6.73
C THR A 49 3.81 1.41 7.74
N PHE A 50 3.36 2.61 7.36
CA PHE A 50 2.54 3.45 8.22
C PHE A 50 1.22 2.77 8.62
N ALA A 51 0.55 2.13 7.65
CA ALA A 51 -0.70 1.41 7.91
C ALA A 51 -0.48 0.22 8.88
N LEU A 52 0.63 -0.49 8.75
CA LEU A 52 1.01 -1.60 9.64
C LEU A 52 1.30 -1.12 11.07
N GLU A 53 2.13 -0.08 11.22
CA GLU A 53 2.45 0.51 12.53
C GLU A 53 1.17 1.02 13.22
N ARG A 54 0.26 1.65 12.48
CA ARG A 54 -0.99 2.13 13.04
C ARG A 54 -1.93 0.99 13.44
N ALA A 55 -1.96 -0.09 12.67
CA ALA A 55 -2.72 -1.29 13.03
C ALA A 55 -2.15 -1.98 14.27
N GLU A 56 -0.83 -2.00 14.45
CA GLU A 56 -0.18 -2.52 15.65
C GLU A 56 -0.52 -1.66 16.88
N ASN A 57 -0.33 -0.34 16.79
CA ASN A 57 -0.72 0.61 17.83
C ASN A 57 -2.21 0.49 18.22
N ALA A 58 -3.10 0.28 17.24
CA ALA A 58 -4.53 0.09 17.51
C ALA A 58 -4.81 -1.22 18.27
N LYS A 59 -4.08 -2.30 17.97
CA LYS A 59 -4.16 -3.55 18.75
C LYS A 59 -3.66 -3.37 20.18
N GLU A 60 -2.58 -2.61 20.37
CA GLU A 60 -2.05 -2.31 21.70
C GLU A 60 -3.01 -1.42 22.51
N ALA A 61 -3.54 -0.35 21.89
CA ALA A 61 -4.49 0.54 22.53
C ALA A 61 -5.82 -0.15 22.90
N SER A 62 -6.26 -1.15 22.13
CA SER A 62 -7.45 -1.94 22.44
C SER A 62 -7.23 -3.01 23.53
N ARG A 63 -5.98 -3.25 23.95
CA ARG A 63 -5.64 -4.23 25.00
C ARG A 63 -5.47 -3.61 26.39
N MET A 64 -5.41 -2.28 26.49
CA MET A 64 -5.50 -1.53 27.75
C MET A 64 -6.96 -1.30 28.13
#